data_AF-A0A2R6G3D5-F1
#
_entry.id   AF-A0A2R6G3D5-F1
#
_cell.length_a   1.000
_cell.length_b   1.000
_cell.length_c   1.000
_cell.angle_alpha   90.00
_cell.angle_beta   90.00
_cell.angle_gamma   90.00
#
_symmetry.space_group_name_H-M   'P 1'
#
loop_
_entity.id
_entity.type
_entity.pdbx_description
1 polymer ?
#
loop_
_entity_poly.entity_id
_entity_poly.type
_entity_poly.pdbx_seq_one_letter_code
_entity_poly.pdbx_strand_id
1 'polypeptide(L)'
;RRWDTVVVECDPAGLERRADFGADELDSDLLHVVRSAPAEWAWYRDAVPDPGYPWRYVREAVHRAADRGVIERRRRGNRIELRRKWPYPDWVRRIIAIENKPDLDASAARRLRPQVEHDVAMALADEVWVATAATGGTVEPALLEDLPVEAGILTVDEDGASVAWHPTTLPVEDPGTRILDRPDGGDHDASAARFEYADPDWKRDKRLELAERAYGRGWRSYVGTMRPDCRHFELGPEAAGVFPHCGAKERSQTAAECSGSCPAFEPEPPAWRSRGPPIEGGPGAAIKRLLERRRERRRPGL
;
A
#
# COMPACT_ATOMS: atom_id res chain seq x y z
N ARG A 1 -3.02 -3.25 7.12
CA ARG A 1 -2.42 -2.02 7.69
C ARG A 1 -2.78 -0.83 6.79
N ARG A 2 -2.91 0.38 7.34
CA ARG A 2 -3.21 1.59 6.57
C ARG A 2 -2.17 2.67 6.88
N TRP A 3 -1.14 2.74 6.04
CA TRP A 3 -0.19 3.85 6.05
C TRP A 3 -0.69 5.01 5.18
N ASP A 4 -0.19 6.22 5.39
CA ASP A 4 -0.47 7.35 4.50
C ASP A 4 0.30 7.22 3.19
N THR A 5 1.62 7.02 3.27
CA THR A 5 2.51 6.81 2.12
C THR A 5 3.39 5.59 2.34
N VAL A 6 3.72 4.91 1.25
CA VAL A 6 4.64 3.76 1.24
C VAL A 6 5.63 3.95 0.11
N VAL A 7 6.92 3.77 0.43
CA VAL A 7 7.98 3.65 -0.56
C VAL A 7 8.48 2.21 -0.52
N VAL A 8 8.51 1.56 -1.68
CA VAL A 8 9.10 0.22 -1.83
C VAL A 8 10.39 0.38 -2.61
N GLU A 9 11.51 0.22 -1.94
CA GLU A 9 12.81 0.11 -2.61
C GLU A 9 12.92 -1.30 -3.20
N CYS A 10 13.24 -1.37 -4.49
CA CYS A 10 13.23 -2.61 -5.24
C CYS A 10 14.60 -2.96 -5.81
N ASP A 11 14.87 -4.25 -5.99
CA ASP A 11 15.95 -4.71 -6.88
C ASP A 11 15.53 -4.48 -8.34
N PRO A 12 16.27 -3.70 -9.15
CA PRO A 12 15.84 -3.38 -10.51
C PRO A 12 15.62 -4.62 -11.38
N ALA A 13 16.54 -5.59 -11.34
CA ALA A 13 16.42 -6.82 -12.13
C ALA A 13 15.29 -7.74 -11.61
N GLY A 14 15.10 -7.81 -10.30
CA GLY A 14 13.97 -8.49 -9.67
C GLY A 14 12.62 -7.88 -10.06
N LEU A 15 12.54 -6.55 -10.10
CA LEU A 15 11.35 -5.82 -10.48
C LEU A 15 11.00 -6.00 -11.96
N GLU A 16 12.01 -6.03 -12.84
CA GLU A 16 11.83 -6.39 -14.26
C GLU A 16 11.29 -7.83 -14.40
N ARG A 17 11.84 -8.81 -13.68
CA ARG A 17 11.29 -10.18 -13.69
C ARG A 17 9.89 -10.27 -13.08
N ARG A 18 9.57 -9.40 -12.12
CA ARG A 18 8.22 -9.36 -11.54
C ARG A 18 7.20 -8.94 -12.60
N ALA A 19 7.58 -8.16 -13.61
CA ALA A 19 6.70 -7.77 -14.71
C ALA A 19 6.13 -8.97 -15.50
N ASP A 20 6.84 -10.11 -15.56
CA ASP A 20 6.36 -11.35 -16.20
C ASP A 20 5.04 -11.87 -15.60
N PHE A 21 4.74 -11.51 -14.33
CA PHE A 21 3.51 -11.87 -13.63
C PHE A 21 2.36 -10.86 -13.86
N GLY A 22 2.58 -9.88 -14.71
CA GLY A 22 1.62 -8.87 -15.13
C GLY A 22 1.57 -7.63 -14.24
N ALA A 23 0.73 -6.69 -14.69
CA ALA A 23 0.50 -5.37 -14.10
C ALA A 23 -0.22 -5.38 -12.74
N ASP A 24 -0.98 -6.43 -12.45
CA ASP A 24 -1.81 -6.49 -11.26
C ASP A 24 -1.06 -7.13 -10.09
N GLU A 25 -1.40 -6.69 -8.87
CA GLU A 25 -0.90 -7.29 -7.63
C GLU A 25 -1.21 -8.79 -7.58
N LEU A 26 -0.32 -9.56 -6.98
CA LEU A 26 -0.62 -10.92 -6.54
C LEU A 26 -1.03 -10.83 -5.06
N ASP A 27 -2.26 -11.21 -4.76
CA ASP A 27 -2.71 -11.32 -3.37
C ASP A 27 -2.08 -12.54 -2.68
N SER A 28 -2.35 -12.69 -1.38
CA SER A 28 -1.80 -13.78 -0.55
C SER A 28 -1.97 -15.16 -1.19
N ASP A 29 -3.14 -15.42 -1.76
CA ASP A 29 -3.49 -16.72 -2.33
C ASP A 29 -2.71 -16.99 -3.62
N LEU A 30 -2.56 -15.96 -4.48
CA LEU A 30 -1.75 -16.08 -5.69
C LEU A 30 -0.27 -16.21 -5.35
N LEU A 31 0.24 -15.44 -4.39
CA LEU A 31 1.62 -15.53 -3.90
C LEU A 31 1.95 -16.94 -3.39
N HIS A 32 1.04 -17.54 -2.61
CA HIS A 32 1.17 -18.91 -2.11
C HIS A 32 1.35 -19.91 -3.25
N VAL A 33 0.60 -19.75 -4.35
CA VAL A 33 0.68 -20.62 -5.53
C VAL A 33 1.95 -20.35 -6.35
N VAL A 34 2.24 -19.11 -6.73
CA VAL A 34 3.33 -18.82 -7.67
C VAL A 34 4.71 -19.07 -7.08
N ARG A 35 4.88 -18.87 -5.77
CA ARG A 35 6.14 -19.14 -5.06
C ARG A 35 6.37 -20.64 -4.86
N SER A 36 5.29 -21.41 -4.74
CA SER A 36 5.35 -22.86 -4.51
C SER A 36 5.35 -23.68 -5.80
N ALA A 37 4.98 -23.09 -6.94
CA ALA A 37 4.88 -23.79 -8.21
C ALA A 37 6.25 -24.35 -8.66
N PRO A 38 6.42 -25.67 -8.84
CA PRO A 38 7.69 -26.27 -9.26
C PRO A 38 7.98 -26.04 -10.74
N ALA A 39 9.22 -26.27 -11.15
CA ALA A 39 9.62 -26.23 -12.56
C ALA A 39 8.97 -27.35 -13.39
N GLU A 40 8.83 -28.53 -12.79
CA GLU A 40 8.19 -29.70 -13.40
C GLU A 40 6.72 -29.80 -13.01
N TRP A 41 5.94 -30.55 -13.79
CA TRP A 41 4.53 -30.79 -13.47
C TRP A 41 4.37 -31.58 -12.18
N ALA A 42 3.62 -31.03 -11.22
CA ALA A 42 3.27 -31.70 -9.98
C ALA A 42 1.80 -31.51 -9.63
N TRP A 43 1.21 -32.46 -8.91
CA TRP A 43 -0.13 -32.29 -8.36
C TRP A 43 -0.12 -31.12 -7.38
N TYR A 44 -1.10 -30.21 -7.49
CA TYR A 44 -1.08 -28.97 -6.72
C TYR A 44 -1.02 -29.18 -5.20
N ARG A 45 -1.53 -30.30 -4.68
CA ARG A 45 -1.47 -30.63 -3.25
C ARG A 45 -0.13 -31.17 -2.78
N ASP A 46 0.67 -31.70 -3.70
CA ASP A 46 2.05 -32.12 -3.41
C ASP A 46 3.02 -30.94 -3.55
N ALA A 47 2.68 -29.97 -4.41
CA ALA A 47 3.52 -28.82 -4.73
C ALA A 47 3.37 -27.64 -3.75
N VAL A 48 2.14 -27.36 -3.32
CA VAL A 48 1.84 -26.20 -2.48
C VAL A 48 1.87 -26.62 -1.00
N PRO A 49 2.57 -25.91 -0.11
CA PRO A 49 2.54 -26.21 1.33
C PRO A 49 1.12 -26.18 1.91
N ASP A 50 0.90 -26.92 3.00
CA ASP A 50 -0.40 -26.95 3.66
C ASP A 50 -0.83 -25.53 4.03
N PRO A 51 -1.96 -25.04 3.47
CA PRO A 51 -2.42 -23.68 3.69
C PRO A 51 -2.95 -23.42 5.12
N GLY A 52 -3.21 -24.45 5.93
CA GLY A 52 -3.90 -24.30 7.22
C GLY A 52 -5.39 -23.93 7.10
N TYR A 53 -5.95 -24.00 5.88
CA TYR A 53 -7.37 -23.79 5.55
C TYR A 53 -7.82 -24.75 4.44
N PRO A 54 -9.12 -24.86 4.09
CA PRO A 54 -9.57 -25.86 3.13
C PRO A 54 -8.95 -25.74 1.72
N TRP A 55 -8.42 -26.85 1.21
CA TRP A 55 -7.81 -26.98 -0.13
C TRP A 55 -8.64 -26.50 -1.33
N ARG A 56 -9.94 -26.26 -1.16
CA ARG A 56 -10.80 -25.69 -2.21
C ARG A 56 -10.34 -24.28 -2.60
N TYR A 57 -9.86 -23.49 -1.64
CA TYR A 57 -9.37 -22.13 -1.87
C TYR A 57 -8.05 -22.13 -2.63
N VAL A 58 -7.12 -23.04 -2.30
CA VAL A 58 -5.89 -23.24 -3.07
C VAL A 58 -6.22 -23.65 -4.51
N ARG A 59 -7.21 -24.53 -4.70
CA ARG A 59 -7.65 -24.91 -6.05
C ARG A 59 -8.17 -23.70 -6.84
N GLU A 60 -9.00 -22.86 -6.22
CA GLU A 60 -9.49 -21.61 -6.83
C GLU A 60 -8.34 -20.66 -7.17
N ALA A 61 -7.36 -20.51 -6.28
CA ALA A 61 -6.15 -19.72 -6.53
C ALA A 61 -5.33 -20.26 -7.71
N VAL A 62 -5.18 -21.60 -7.83
CA VAL A 62 -4.53 -22.25 -8.97
C VAL A 62 -5.26 -21.98 -10.28
N HIS A 63 -6.60 -21.98 -10.27
CA HIS A 63 -7.38 -21.60 -11.46
C HIS A 63 -7.14 -20.13 -11.82
N ARG A 64 -7.30 -19.22 -10.85
CA ARG A 64 -7.05 -17.78 -11.05
C ARG A 64 -5.64 -17.48 -11.56
N ALA A 65 -4.62 -18.16 -11.01
CA ALA A 65 -3.23 -17.98 -11.43
C ALA A 65 -3.01 -18.47 -12.88
N ALA A 66 -3.63 -19.60 -13.25
CA ALA A 66 -3.56 -20.11 -14.62
C ALA A 66 -4.33 -19.22 -15.61
N ASP A 67 -5.50 -18.70 -15.22
CA ASP A 67 -6.31 -17.81 -16.05
C ASP A 67 -5.63 -16.46 -16.26
N ARG A 68 -4.86 -15.98 -15.26
CA ARG A 68 -3.94 -14.85 -15.40
C ARG A 68 -2.69 -15.17 -16.22
N GLY A 69 -2.46 -16.44 -16.56
CA GLY A 69 -1.30 -16.88 -17.32
C GLY A 69 0.03 -16.79 -16.56
N VAL A 70 0.02 -16.71 -15.22
CA VAL A 70 1.25 -16.61 -14.40
C VAL A 70 1.84 -17.96 -13.99
N ILE A 71 1.06 -19.03 -14.15
CA ILE A 71 1.51 -20.42 -14.07
C ILE A 71 0.96 -21.21 -15.27
N GLU A 72 1.43 -22.44 -15.44
CA GLU A 72 0.77 -23.40 -16.30
C GLU A 72 -0.02 -24.41 -15.48
N ARG A 73 -1.16 -24.83 -16.01
CA ARG A 73 -2.07 -25.79 -15.38
C ARG A 73 -2.54 -26.80 -16.40
N ARG A 74 -2.58 -28.07 -16.00
CA ARG A 74 -3.19 -29.15 -16.79
C ARG A 74 -4.01 -30.08 -15.91
N ARG A 75 -4.83 -30.92 -16.54
CA ARG A 75 -5.58 -31.97 -15.87
C ARG A 75 -5.10 -33.33 -16.34
N ARG A 76 -4.71 -34.20 -15.40
CA ARG A 76 -4.34 -35.59 -15.65
C ARG A 76 -5.26 -36.49 -14.83
N GLY A 77 -6.26 -37.09 -15.48
CA GLY A 77 -7.33 -37.83 -14.79
C GLY A 77 -8.11 -36.93 -13.82
N ASN A 78 -8.07 -37.26 -12.54
CA ASN A 78 -8.69 -36.48 -11.46
C ASN A 78 -7.73 -35.46 -10.79
N ARG A 79 -6.47 -35.40 -11.19
CA ARG A 79 -5.46 -34.48 -10.61
C ARG A 79 -5.33 -33.21 -11.44
N ILE A 80 -5.29 -32.08 -10.74
CA ILE A 80 -4.89 -30.78 -11.30
C ILE A 80 -3.40 -30.65 -11.05
N GLU A 81 -2.63 -30.65 -12.12
CA GLU A 81 -1.18 -30.44 -12.04
C GLU A 81 -0.86 -28.99 -12.43
N LEU A 82 0.17 -28.44 -11.81
CA LEU A 82 0.69 -27.11 -12.09
C LEU A 82 2.20 -27.14 -12.24
N ARG A 83 2.74 -26.14 -12.94
CA ARG A 83 4.16 -25.79 -12.91
C ARG A 83 4.33 -24.29 -13.13
N ARG A 84 5.45 -23.73 -12.68
CA ARG A 84 5.77 -22.32 -12.88
C ARG A 84 6.17 -22.07 -14.34
N LYS A 85 5.84 -20.88 -14.83
CA LYS A 85 6.43 -20.33 -16.07
C LYS A 85 7.78 -19.66 -15.79
N TRP A 86 7.83 -18.91 -14.70
CA TRP A 86 9.00 -18.18 -14.22
C TRP A 86 9.18 -18.41 -12.72
N PRO A 87 10.41 -18.42 -12.19
CA PRO A 87 10.62 -18.32 -10.75
C PRO A 87 10.13 -16.95 -10.27
N TYR A 88 9.36 -16.93 -9.19
CA TYR A 88 8.96 -15.68 -8.56
C TYR A 88 10.21 -14.98 -7.98
N PRO A 89 10.49 -13.72 -8.36
CA PRO A 89 11.73 -13.06 -7.99
C PRO A 89 11.69 -12.52 -6.56
N ASP A 90 12.86 -12.46 -5.92
CA ASP A 90 13.05 -11.58 -4.77
C ASP A 90 13.33 -10.16 -5.30
N TRP A 91 12.32 -9.29 -5.24
CA TRP A 91 12.36 -7.96 -5.87
C TRP A 91 12.22 -6.81 -4.86
N VAL A 92 11.90 -7.10 -3.61
CA VAL A 92 11.68 -6.10 -2.56
C VAL A 92 12.94 -6.01 -1.72
N ARG A 93 13.56 -4.81 -1.65
CA ARG A 93 14.70 -4.56 -0.77
C ARG A 93 14.26 -3.99 0.56
N ARG A 94 13.43 -2.94 0.52
CA ARG A 94 12.95 -2.25 1.72
C ARG A 94 11.54 -1.71 1.51
N ILE A 95 10.78 -1.64 2.60
CA ILE A 95 9.48 -0.99 2.69
C ILE A 95 9.61 0.14 3.72
N ILE A 96 9.33 1.36 3.30
CA ILE A 96 9.34 2.54 4.15
C ILE A 96 7.90 3.02 4.31
N ALA A 97 7.44 3.13 5.56
CA ALA A 97 6.12 3.66 5.89
C ALA A 97 6.23 5.11 6.33
N ILE A 98 5.40 5.99 5.80
CA ILE A 98 5.37 7.41 6.17
C ILE A 98 3.94 7.81 6.53
N GLU A 99 3.78 8.35 7.74
CA GLU A 99 2.55 8.96 8.22
C GLU A 99 2.60 10.47 7.99
N ASN A 100 1.61 11.01 7.27
CA ASN A 100 1.60 12.42 6.91
C ASN A 100 0.74 13.19 7.92
N LYS A 101 1.36 14.04 8.74
CA LYS A 101 0.74 14.94 9.71
C LYS A 101 1.32 16.34 9.57
N PRO A 102 0.87 17.14 8.58
CA PRO A 102 1.38 18.49 8.38
C PRO A 102 1.18 19.40 9.60
N ASP A 103 0.13 19.15 10.37
CA ASP A 103 -0.29 19.87 11.59
C ASP A 103 0.04 19.08 12.87
N LEU A 104 1.27 18.56 12.99
CA LEU A 104 1.68 17.75 14.15
C LEU A 104 1.92 18.62 15.40
N ASP A 105 0.84 19.00 16.07
CA ASP A 105 0.89 19.56 17.43
C ASP A 105 0.94 18.45 18.52
N ALA A 106 1.13 18.83 19.78
CA ALA A 106 1.19 17.89 20.89
C ALA A 106 -0.06 17.00 21.05
N SER A 107 -1.23 17.53 20.68
CA SER A 107 -2.49 16.77 20.72
C SER A 107 -2.55 15.75 19.58
N ALA A 108 -2.11 16.12 18.38
CA ALA A 108 -1.99 15.28 17.21
C ALA A 108 -0.94 14.18 17.42
N ALA A 109 0.21 14.51 18.00
CA ALA A 109 1.24 13.55 18.34
C ALA A 109 0.73 12.49 19.33
N ARG A 110 0.04 12.88 20.41
CA ARG A 110 -0.59 11.93 21.35
C ARG A 110 -1.58 10.99 20.67
N ARG A 111 -2.34 11.46 19.67
CA ARG A 111 -3.26 10.61 18.89
C ARG A 111 -2.54 9.69 17.91
N LEU A 112 -1.44 10.15 17.32
CA LEU A 112 -0.67 9.39 16.34
C LEU A 112 0.20 8.31 17.01
N ARG A 113 0.73 8.58 18.19
CA ARG A 113 1.70 7.73 18.90
C ARG A 113 1.33 6.23 18.94
N PRO A 114 0.10 5.80 19.31
CA PRO A 114 -0.23 4.37 19.33
C PRO A 114 -0.11 3.68 17.95
N GLN A 115 -0.37 4.43 16.88
CA GLN A 115 -0.22 3.92 15.52
C GLN A 115 1.26 3.69 15.19
N VAL A 116 2.13 4.67 15.47
CA VAL A 116 3.57 4.59 15.20
C VAL A 116 4.22 3.52 16.07
N GLU A 117 3.88 3.44 17.36
CA GLU A 117 4.34 2.38 18.25
C GLU A 117 3.98 0.99 17.71
N HIS A 118 2.76 0.81 17.19
CA HIS A 118 2.38 -0.45 16.57
C HIS A 118 3.19 -0.76 15.31
N ASP A 119 3.49 0.24 14.48
CA ASP A 119 4.31 0.04 13.27
C ASP A 119 5.74 -0.36 13.61
N VAL A 120 6.34 0.31 14.60
CA VAL A 120 7.66 -0.02 15.14
C VAL A 120 7.66 -1.42 15.74
N ALA A 121 6.71 -1.72 16.61
CA ALA A 121 6.63 -3.02 17.30
C ALA A 121 6.37 -4.19 16.35
N MET A 122 5.52 -4.00 15.33
CA MET A 122 5.26 -5.04 14.32
C MET A 122 6.43 -5.20 13.34
N ALA A 123 7.20 -4.13 13.09
CA ALA A 123 8.32 -4.10 12.15
C ALA A 123 7.98 -4.72 10.78
N LEU A 124 6.83 -4.31 10.20
CA LEU A 124 6.46 -4.67 8.83
C LEU A 124 7.10 -3.74 7.79
N ALA A 125 7.51 -2.55 8.18
CA ALA A 125 8.35 -1.66 7.38
C ALA A 125 9.78 -1.70 7.95
N ASP A 126 10.77 -1.49 7.10
CA ASP A 126 12.18 -1.34 7.45
C ASP A 126 12.42 -0.02 8.17
N GLU A 127 11.64 1.01 7.83
CA GLU A 127 11.67 2.33 8.46
C GLU A 127 10.25 2.88 8.59
N VAL A 128 10.00 3.61 9.68
CA VAL A 128 8.75 4.32 9.94
C VAL A 128 9.08 5.80 10.09
N TRP A 129 8.32 6.64 9.41
CA TRP A 129 8.51 8.08 9.39
C TRP A 129 7.22 8.83 9.71
N VAL A 130 7.37 10.00 10.32
CA VAL A 130 6.30 11.00 10.45
C VAL A 130 6.72 12.24 9.67
N ALA A 131 5.91 12.63 8.68
CA ALA A 131 6.13 13.81 7.87
C ALA A 131 5.23 14.96 8.36
N THR A 132 5.84 16.10 8.71
CA THR A 132 5.19 17.32 9.21
C THR A 132 5.51 18.51 8.31
N ALA A 133 4.70 19.57 8.35
CA ALA A 133 5.09 20.82 7.73
C ALA A 133 6.29 21.41 8.47
N ALA A 134 7.22 22.05 7.75
CA ALA A 134 8.29 22.81 8.37
C ALA A 134 7.71 24.04 9.09
N THR A 135 8.17 24.31 10.31
CA THR A 135 7.72 25.48 11.07
C THR A 135 8.66 26.68 10.95
N GLY A 136 9.88 26.47 10.44
CA GLY A 136 10.92 27.50 10.34
C GLY A 136 11.51 27.89 11.71
N GLY A 137 11.15 27.19 12.78
CA GLY A 137 11.73 27.36 14.11
C GLY A 137 13.12 26.74 14.22
N THR A 138 13.90 27.17 15.21
CA THR A 138 15.22 26.58 15.50
C THR A 138 15.14 25.10 15.87
N VAL A 139 14.04 24.68 16.50
CA VAL A 139 13.71 23.29 16.81
C VAL A 139 12.29 23.04 16.36
N GLU A 140 12.09 21.99 15.56
CA GLU A 140 10.79 21.60 15.08
C GLU A 140 9.94 21.03 16.23
N PRO A 141 8.68 21.46 16.42
CA PRO A 141 7.82 20.99 17.51
C PRO A 141 7.72 19.47 17.55
N ALA A 142 7.70 18.82 16.38
CA ALA A 142 7.67 17.36 16.23
C ALA A 142 8.82 16.65 16.98
N LEU A 143 10.00 17.29 17.12
CA LEU A 143 11.15 16.74 17.84
C LEU A 143 10.97 16.76 19.36
N LEU A 144 10.02 17.54 19.86
CA LEU A 144 9.72 17.65 21.29
C LEU A 144 8.59 16.70 21.73
N GLU A 145 7.94 16.04 20.77
CA GLU A 145 6.81 15.16 21.04
C GLU A 145 7.26 13.74 21.36
N ASP A 146 6.46 13.04 22.18
CA ASP A 146 6.74 11.68 22.67
C ASP A 146 6.40 10.59 21.61
N LEU A 147 6.97 10.72 20.41
CA LEU A 147 6.93 9.68 19.39
C LEU A 147 8.03 8.63 19.66
N PRO A 148 7.85 7.37 19.21
CA PRO A 148 8.89 6.34 19.33
C PRO A 148 10.22 6.81 18.74
N VAL A 149 11.32 6.60 19.46
CA VAL A 149 12.65 7.08 19.08
C VAL A 149 13.18 6.44 17.80
N GLU A 150 12.66 5.26 17.43
CA GLU A 150 12.95 4.55 16.19
C GLU A 150 12.32 5.22 14.97
N ALA A 151 11.27 6.02 15.16
CA ALA A 151 10.57 6.69 14.07
C ALA A 151 11.34 7.94 13.62
N GLY A 152 11.56 8.06 12.31
CA GLY A 152 12.14 9.25 11.70
C GLY A 152 11.15 10.41 11.62
N ILE A 153 11.65 11.63 11.55
CA ILE A 153 10.84 12.84 11.34
C ILE A 153 11.32 13.56 10.09
N LEU A 154 10.40 13.76 9.16
CA LEU A 154 10.58 14.60 7.97
C LEU A 154 9.85 15.93 8.18
N THR A 155 10.51 17.04 7.88
CA THR A 155 9.81 18.30 7.63
C THR A 155 9.65 18.52 6.13
N VAL A 156 8.52 19.09 5.75
CA VAL A 156 8.16 19.33 4.35
C VAL A 156 7.72 20.77 4.19
N ASP A 157 8.27 21.45 3.20
CA ASP A 157 7.93 22.81 2.80
C ASP A 157 7.80 22.91 1.27
N GLU A 158 7.81 24.13 0.73
CA GLU A 158 7.71 24.37 -0.72
C GLU A 158 8.97 23.93 -1.49
N ASP A 159 10.12 23.92 -0.84
CA ASP A 159 11.42 23.60 -1.46
C ASP A 159 11.69 22.07 -1.45
N GLY A 160 11.05 21.34 -0.53
CA GLY A 160 11.06 19.88 -0.54
C GLY A 160 10.86 19.27 0.83
N ALA A 161 11.55 18.15 1.06
CA ALA A 161 11.55 17.46 2.34
C ALA A 161 12.96 17.41 2.92
N SER A 162 13.08 17.63 4.23
CA SER A 162 14.34 17.53 4.97
C SER A 162 14.19 16.61 6.18
N VAL A 163 15.28 15.96 6.57
CA VAL A 163 15.29 15.05 7.73
C VAL A 163 15.56 15.86 8.99
N ALA A 164 14.57 15.92 9.88
CA ALA A 164 14.72 16.49 11.21
C ALA A 164 15.23 15.45 12.23
N TRP A 165 14.84 14.19 12.06
CA TRP A 165 15.31 13.06 12.85
C TRP A 165 15.44 11.80 11.97
N HIS A 166 16.59 11.13 12.02
CA HIS A 166 16.81 9.91 11.25
C HIS A 166 16.14 8.71 11.93
N PRO A 167 15.44 7.84 11.17
CA PRO A 167 14.84 6.63 11.70
C PRO A 167 15.91 5.58 12.03
N THR A 168 15.52 4.63 12.86
CA THR A 168 16.27 3.38 13.04
C THR A 168 15.75 2.32 12.07
N THR A 169 16.65 1.54 11.48
CA THR A 169 16.25 0.36 10.71
C THR A 169 15.66 -0.70 11.64
N LEU A 170 14.40 -1.09 11.38
CA LEU A 170 13.66 -2.03 12.21
C LEU A 170 14.07 -3.49 11.93
N PRO A 171 14.00 -4.38 12.94
CA PRO A 171 14.35 -5.79 12.79
C PRO A 171 13.21 -6.57 12.11
N VAL A 172 13.14 -6.46 10.79
CA VAL A 172 12.05 -7.03 9.98
C VAL A 172 12.07 -8.57 9.96
N GLU A 173 13.22 -9.19 10.19
CA GLU A 173 13.39 -10.65 10.24
C GLU A 173 13.12 -11.27 11.61
N ASP A 174 13.11 -10.46 12.68
CA ASP A 174 12.77 -10.92 14.03
C ASP A 174 11.25 -11.00 14.21
N PRO A 175 10.75 -11.78 15.19
CA PRO A 175 9.33 -11.78 15.52
C PRO A 175 8.82 -10.36 15.83
N GLY A 176 7.70 -9.98 15.22
CA GLY A 176 7.03 -8.72 15.54
C GLY A 176 6.22 -8.84 16.84
N THR A 177 5.91 -7.73 17.49
CA THR A 177 5.05 -7.74 18.68
C THR A 177 3.69 -7.13 18.35
N ARG A 178 2.62 -7.93 18.48
CA ARG A 178 1.25 -7.44 18.37
C ARG A 178 0.70 -7.23 19.76
N ILE A 179 0.44 -5.96 20.09
CA ILE A 179 -0.23 -5.58 21.33
C ILE A 179 -1.72 -5.88 21.17
N LEU A 180 -2.23 -6.82 21.98
CA LEU A 180 -3.62 -7.26 21.99
C LEU A 180 -4.47 -6.39 22.90
N ASP A 181 -3.90 -6.00 24.03
CA ASP A 181 -4.56 -5.16 25.02
C ASP A 181 -3.53 -4.29 25.71
N ARG A 182 -3.87 -3.01 25.86
CA ARG A 182 -3.09 -2.04 26.60
C ARG A 182 -4.05 -1.33 27.56
N PRO A 183 -4.15 -1.82 28.81
CA PRO A 183 -4.93 -1.17 29.84
C PRO A 183 -4.45 0.28 30.02
N ASP A 184 -5.39 1.21 30.19
CA ASP A 184 -5.10 2.65 30.29
C ASP A 184 -4.25 3.00 31.54
N GLY A 185 -4.17 2.08 32.51
CA GLY A 185 -3.40 2.22 33.72
C GLY A 185 -4.01 3.28 34.64
N GLY A 186 -4.74 2.84 35.66
CA GLY A 186 -5.29 3.71 36.70
C GLY A 186 -5.11 3.10 38.08
N ASP A 187 -5.38 3.88 39.13
CA ASP A 187 -5.27 3.44 40.53
C ASP A 187 -6.08 2.17 40.87
N HIS A 188 -7.04 1.80 39.99
CA HIS A 188 -7.90 0.62 40.10
C HIS A 188 -7.68 -0.45 39.02
N ASP A 189 -6.77 -0.23 38.06
CA ASP A 189 -6.47 -1.19 36.99
C ASP A 189 -4.97 -1.42 36.86
N ALA A 190 -4.51 -2.51 37.50
CA ALA A 190 -3.14 -3.00 37.47
C ALA A 190 -2.94 -4.12 36.44
N SER A 191 -3.85 -4.25 35.45
CA SER A 191 -3.77 -5.31 34.45
C SER A 191 -2.49 -5.17 33.62
N ALA A 192 -1.81 -6.29 33.40
CA ALA A 192 -0.65 -6.31 32.51
C ALA A 192 -1.10 -6.19 31.05
N ALA A 193 -0.34 -5.45 30.24
CA ALA A 193 -0.53 -5.44 28.80
C ALA A 193 -0.42 -6.86 28.24
N ARG A 194 -1.29 -7.19 27.28
CA ARG A 194 -1.27 -8.48 26.60
C ARG A 194 -0.68 -8.31 25.21
N PHE A 195 0.23 -9.19 24.84
CA PHE A 195 0.85 -9.20 23.52
C PHE A 195 1.06 -10.62 23.02
N GLU A 196 1.17 -10.75 21.72
CA GLU A 196 1.60 -11.97 21.03
C GLU A 196 2.72 -11.66 20.06
N TYR A 197 3.55 -12.66 19.77
CA TYR A 197 4.60 -12.53 18.77
C TYR A 197 4.06 -12.94 17.40
N ALA A 198 4.27 -12.08 16.41
CA ALA A 198 4.03 -12.37 15.02
C ALA A 198 5.20 -13.20 14.47
N ASP A 199 4.87 -14.36 13.91
CA ASP A 199 5.82 -15.27 13.31
C ASP A 199 6.63 -14.60 12.18
N PRO A 200 7.96 -14.84 12.09
CA PRO A 200 8.81 -14.27 11.03
C PRO A 200 8.40 -14.64 9.60
N ASP A 201 7.97 -15.88 9.33
CA ASP A 201 7.50 -16.28 7.99
C ASP A 201 6.22 -15.55 7.63
N TRP A 202 5.30 -15.42 8.58
CA TRP A 202 4.10 -14.60 8.40
C TRP A 202 4.46 -13.14 8.10
N LYS A 203 5.47 -12.56 8.78
CA LYS A 203 5.94 -11.19 8.50
C LYS A 203 6.50 -11.07 7.09
N ARG A 204 7.34 -12.02 6.66
CA ARG A 204 7.90 -12.04 5.29
C ARG A 204 6.80 -12.08 4.24
N ASP A 205 5.81 -12.96 4.41
CA ASP A 205 4.67 -13.07 3.50
C ASP A 205 3.84 -11.78 3.47
N LYS A 206 3.55 -11.21 4.65
CA LYS A 206 2.82 -9.95 4.74
C LYS A 206 3.57 -8.78 4.14
N ARG A 207 4.88 -8.69 4.32
CA ARG A 207 5.73 -7.67 3.68
C ARG A 207 5.61 -7.76 2.17
N LEU A 208 5.68 -8.97 1.61
CA LEU A 208 5.52 -9.19 0.19
C LEU A 208 4.11 -8.80 -0.31
N GLU A 209 3.05 -9.13 0.43
CA GLU A 209 1.68 -8.68 0.11
C GLU A 209 1.54 -7.15 0.09
N LEU A 210 2.20 -6.45 1.03
CA LEU A 210 2.19 -4.97 1.07
C LEU A 210 2.91 -4.38 -0.14
N ALA A 211 4.05 -4.96 -0.52
CA ALA A 211 4.80 -4.56 -1.70
C ALA A 211 4.02 -4.84 -2.99
N GLU A 212 3.43 -6.03 -3.13
CA GLU A 212 2.54 -6.40 -4.24
C GLU A 212 1.39 -5.41 -4.40
N ARG A 213 0.76 -5.02 -3.29
CA ARG A 213 -0.29 -4.00 -3.29
C ARG A 213 0.22 -2.65 -3.80
N ALA A 214 1.41 -2.23 -3.37
CA ALA A 214 2.02 -1.00 -3.85
C ALA A 214 2.36 -1.08 -5.35
N TYR A 215 2.83 -2.23 -5.84
CA TYR A 215 3.14 -2.48 -7.24
C TYR A 215 1.89 -2.46 -8.14
N GLY A 216 0.82 -3.15 -7.72
CA GLY A 216 -0.43 -3.28 -8.47
C GLY A 216 -1.21 -1.97 -8.46
N ARG A 217 -2.24 -1.87 -7.61
CA ARG A 217 -3.14 -0.71 -7.62
C ARG A 217 -2.55 0.56 -7.00
N GLY A 218 -1.34 0.50 -6.45
CA GLY A 218 -0.76 1.57 -5.64
C GLY A 218 -1.29 1.56 -4.21
N TRP A 219 -0.71 2.40 -3.35
CA TRP A 219 -1.08 2.42 -1.93
C TRP A 219 -2.42 3.14 -1.67
N ARG A 220 -2.60 4.29 -2.32
CA ARG A 220 -3.83 5.10 -2.31
C ARG A 220 -4.25 5.40 -3.74
N SER A 221 -5.43 4.93 -4.12
CA SER A 221 -6.01 5.23 -5.43
C SER A 221 -6.94 6.44 -5.31
N TYR A 222 -6.54 7.59 -5.84
CA TYR A 222 -7.38 8.79 -5.87
C TYR A 222 -8.70 8.52 -6.61
N VAL A 223 -8.60 7.98 -7.83
CA VAL A 223 -9.77 7.65 -8.67
C VAL A 223 -10.64 6.53 -8.10
N GLY A 224 -10.10 5.68 -7.23
CA GLY A 224 -10.84 4.60 -6.58
C GLY A 224 -11.52 5.00 -5.27
N THR A 225 -11.09 6.11 -4.63
CA THR A 225 -11.61 6.54 -3.33
C THR A 225 -12.40 7.85 -3.40
N MET A 226 -12.16 8.66 -4.42
CA MET A 226 -12.84 9.93 -4.66
C MET A 226 -13.91 9.78 -5.75
N ARG A 227 -14.61 10.87 -6.05
CA ARG A 227 -15.67 10.96 -7.07
C ARG A 227 -15.17 11.65 -8.35
N PRO A 228 -14.41 10.96 -9.23
CA PRO A 228 -13.98 11.50 -10.52
C PRO A 228 -15.14 11.80 -11.46
N ASP A 229 -16.35 11.30 -11.18
CA ASP A 229 -17.60 11.63 -11.87
C ASP A 229 -18.25 12.93 -11.35
N CYS A 230 -17.60 13.64 -10.43
CA CYS A 230 -18.00 14.98 -10.01
C CYS A 230 -17.52 16.02 -11.03
N ARG A 231 -18.36 16.96 -11.43
CA ARG A 231 -18.00 18.06 -12.33
C ARG A 231 -16.88 18.96 -11.79
N HIS A 232 -16.66 18.94 -10.47
CA HIS A 232 -15.62 19.71 -9.78
C HIS A 232 -14.31 18.94 -9.62
N PHE A 233 -14.22 17.70 -10.14
CA PHE A 233 -13.00 16.91 -10.11
C PHE A 233 -12.06 17.39 -11.22
N GLU A 234 -10.99 18.05 -10.82
CA GLU A 234 -9.98 18.58 -11.72
C GLU A 234 -8.59 18.02 -11.36
N LEU A 235 -7.60 18.27 -12.21
CA LEU A 235 -6.20 18.04 -11.89
C LEU A 235 -5.49 19.38 -11.81
N GLY A 236 -4.93 19.70 -10.65
CA GLY A 236 -4.11 20.88 -10.42
C GLY A 236 -2.62 20.55 -10.55
N PRO A 237 -1.78 21.50 -10.99
CA PRO A 237 -0.33 21.35 -10.95
C PRO A 237 0.18 21.47 -9.50
N GLU A 238 1.17 20.65 -9.18
CA GLU A 238 1.95 20.64 -7.93
C GLU A 238 3.42 20.37 -8.29
N ALA A 239 4.35 20.60 -7.36
CA ALA A 239 5.79 20.41 -7.58
C ALA A 239 6.16 19.04 -8.19
N ALA A 240 5.49 17.96 -7.74
CA ALA A 240 5.76 16.59 -8.20
C ALA A 240 4.88 16.12 -9.38
N GLY A 241 4.04 16.99 -9.96
CA GLY A 241 3.21 16.69 -11.12
C GLY A 241 1.77 17.17 -10.97
N VAL A 242 0.81 16.40 -11.47
CA VAL A 242 -0.62 16.77 -11.39
C VAL A 242 -1.38 15.92 -10.37
N PHE A 243 -2.18 16.56 -9.53
CA PHE A 243 -2.92 15.92 -8.44
C PHE A 243 -4.40 16.34 -8.42
N PRO A 244 -5.28 15.51 -7.83
CA PRO A 244 -6.71 15.83 -7.75
C PRO A 244 -7.00 17.14 -7.00
N HIS A 245 -7.73 18.03 -7.65
CA HIS A 245 -8.17 19.32 -7.13
C HIS A 245 -9.69 19.41 -7.16
N CYS A 246 -10.30 20.04 -6.15
CA CYS A 246 -11.74 20.28 -6.13
C CYS A 246 -12.03 21.73 -6.51
N GLY A 247 -12.62 21.97 -7.67
CA GLY A 247 -13.00 23.33 -8.09
C GLY A 247 -14.01 24.00 -7.14
N ALA A 248 -14.90 23.24 -6.49
CA ALA A 248 -15.87 23.79 -5.53
C ALA A 248 -15.26 24.17 -4.17
N LYS A 249 -14.14 23.56 -3.79
CA LYS A 249 -13.47 23.81 -2.50
C LYS A 249 -12.16 24.58 -2.66
N GLU A 250 -11.73 24.80 -3.90
CA GLU A 250 -10.51 25.50 -4.28
C GLU A 250 -9.26 24.95 -3.59
N ARG A 251 -9.20 23.61 -3.42
CA ARG A 251 -8.07 22.92 -2.80
C ARG A 251 -7.99 21.45 -3.21
N SER A 252 -6.87 20.82 -2.86
CA SER A 252 -6.59 19.40 -3.10
C SER A 252 -7.65 18.48 -2.46
N GLN A 253 -8.06 17.45 -3.20
CA GLN A 253 -9.12 16.55 -2.73
C GLN A 253 -8.63 15.58 -1.66
N THR A 254 -9.51 15.28 -0.71
CA THR A 254 -9.30 14.21 0.28
C THR A 254 -10.39 13.16 0.14
N ALA A 255 -10.05 11.89 0.38
CA ALA A 255 -11.05 10.80 0.38
C ALA A 255 -12.09 10.99 1.51
N ALA A 256 -11.75 11.71 2.57
CA ALA A 256 -12.66 12.01 3.67
C ALA A 256 -13.78 12.97 3.23
N GLU A 257 -13.46 13.97 2.42
CA GLU A 257 -14.41 15.03 2.09
C GLU A 257 -14.98 14.96 0.66
N CYS A 258 -14.28 14.30 -0.27
CA CYS A 258 -14.62 14.25 -1.70
C CYS A 258 -15.04 12.84 -2.16
N SER A 259 -15.58 12.05 -1.23
CA SER A 259 -16.14 10.73 -1.49
C SER A 259 -17.69 10.77 -1.52
N GLY A 260 -18.36 9.65 -1.29
CA GLY A 260 -19.80 9.47 -1.53
C GLY A 260 -20.73 10.44 -0.79
N SER A 261 -20.31 10.95 0.37
CA SER A 261 -21.10 11.86 1.22
C SER A 261 -20.79 13.36 1.01
N CYS A 262 -20.01 13.72 -0.01
CA CYS A 262 -19.63 15.11 -0.27
C CYS A 262 -20.87 15.98 -0.57
N PRO A 263 -21.18 17.01 0.22
CA PRO A 263 -22.35 17.86 0.00
C PRO A 263 -22.23 18.76 -1.25
N ALA A 264 -21.00 19.02 -1.70
CA ALA A 264 -20.70 19.76 -2.93
C ALA A 264 -20.59 18.84 -4.16
N PHE A 265 -20.97 17.56 -4.04
CA PHE A 265 -20.94 16.65 -5.18
C PHE A 265 -22.00 17.05 -6.21
N GLU A 266 -21.55 17.33 -7.41
CA GLU A 266 -22.41 17.51 -8.58
C GLU A 266 -21.95 16.55 -9.68
N PRO A 267 -22.81 15.61 -10.15
CA PRO A 267 -22.41 14.68 -11.19
C PRO A 267 -22.12 15.41 -12.50
N GLU A 268 -21.24 14.82 -13.32
CA GLU A 268 -21.00 15.32 -14.67
C GLU A 268 -22.30 15.44 -15.49
N PRO A 269 -22.54 16.61 -16.12
CA PRO A 269 -23.66 16.78 -17.03
C PRO A 269 -23.70 15.67 -18.09
N PRO A 270 -24.87 15.05 -18.36
CA PRO A 270 -24.99 13.99 -19.37
C PRO A 270 -24.41 14.38 -20.74
N ALA A 271 -24.60 15.64 -21.15
CA ALA A 271 -24.09 16.17 -22.40
C ALA A 271 -22.55 16.15 -22.53
N TRP A 272 -21.81 16.14 -21.41
CA TRP A 272 -20.35 16.02 -21.44
C TRP A 272 -19.90 14.59 -21.74
N ARG A 273 -20.65 13.60 -21.25
CA ARG A 273 -20.31 12.18 -21.42
C ARG A 273 -20.51 11.66 -22.84
N SER A 274 -21.38 12.33 -23.60
CA SER A 274 -21.64 12.02 -25.02
C SER A 274 -20.65 12.70 -25.99
N ARG A 275 -19.69 13.49 -25.50
CA ARG A 275 -18.68 14.11 -26.36
C ARG A 275 -17.66 13.07 -26.83
N GLY A 276 -17.07 13.31 -28.01
CA GLY A 276 -15.98 12.51 -28.53
C GLY A 276 -14.62 12.84 -27.88
N PRO A 277 -13.52 12.32 -28.45
CA PRO A 277 -12.16 12.63 -28.00
C PRO A 277 -11.91 14.15 -27.91
N PRO A 278 -11.13 14.63 -26.92
CA PRO A 278 -10.35 13.87 -25.93
C PRO A 278 -11.12 13.46 -24.65
N ILE A 279 -12.35 13.96 -24.46
CA ILE A 279 -13.16 13.75 -23.25
C ILE A 279 -14.26 12.70 -23.43
N GLU A 280 -14.01 11.70 -24.27
CA GLU A 280 -14.94 10.60 -24.49
C GLU A 280 -15.33 9.95 -23.16
N GLY A 281 -16.65 9.85 -22.91
CA GLY A 281 -17.20 9.36 -21.64
C GLY A 281 -17.17 10.38 -20.49
N GLY A 282 -16.80 11.63 -20.75
CA GLY A 282 -16.76 12.75 -19.79
C GLY A 282 -15.35 13.08 -19.26
N PRO A 283 -15.15 14.26 -18.64
CA PRO A 283 -13.87 14.69 -18.07
C PRO A 283 -13.26 13.69 -17.09
N GLY A 284 -14.07 13.11 -16.20
CA GLY A 284 -13.66 12.13 -15.20
C GLY A 284 -13.15 10.83 -15.82
N ALA A 285 -13.80 10.36 -16.89
CA ALA A 285 -13.30 9.22 -17.66
C ALA A 285 -11.95 9.55 -18.33
N ALA A 286 -11.80 10.76 -18.87
CA ALA A 286 -10.54 11.22 -19.45
C ALA A 286 -9.41 11.34 -18.40
N ILE A 287 -9.71 11.85 -17.21
CA ILE A 287 -8.78 11.95 -16.08
C ILE A 287 -8.36 10.56 -15.60
N LYS A 288 -9.30 9.61 -15.46
CA LYS A 288 -8.97 8.21 -15.13
C LYS A 288 -7.98 7.64 -16.13
N ARG A 289 -8.26 7.77 -17.44
CA ARG A 289 -7.34 7.32 -18.51
C ARG A 289 -5.99 8.03 -18.45
N LEU A 290 -5.96 9.32 -18.11
CA LEU A 290 -4.71 10.08 -18.00
C LEU A 290 -3.84 9.56 -16.84
N LEU A 291 -4.43 9.39 -15.65
CA LEU A 291 -3.73 8.90 -14.46
C LEU A 291 -3.26 7.45 -14.63
N GLU A 292 -4.07 6.62 -15.28
CA GLU A 292 -3.71 5.25 -15.67
C GLU A 292 -2.51 5.22 -16.62
N ARG A 293 -2.54 5.99 -17.72
CA ARG A 293 -1.40 6.09 -18.64
C ARG A 293 -0.14 6.64 -17.96
N ARG A 294 -0.28 7.58 -17.02
CA ARG A 294 0.85 8.10 -16.24
C ARG A 294 1.48 7.00 -15.38
N ARG A 295 0.65 6.15 -14.76
CA ARG A 295 1.09 4.99 -13.98
C ARG A 295 1.80 3.97 -14.86
N GLU A 296 1.20 3.61 -16.00
CA GLU A 296 1.77 2.65 -16.96
C GLU A 296 3.15 3.08 -17.47
N ARG A 297 3.33 4.36 -17.86
CA ARG A 297 4.63 4.89 -18.32
C ARG A 297 5.78 4.76 -17.31
N ARG A 298 5.46 4.62 -16.02
CA ARG A 298 6.45 4.51 -14.94
C ARG A 298 6.64 3.06 -14.49
N ARG A 299 5.90 2.11 -15.06
CA ARG A 299 6.04 0.69 -14.72
C ARG A 299 7.24 0.09 -15.44
N PRO A 300 8.18 -0.54 -14.71
CA PRO A 300 9.29 -1.25 -15.32
C PRO A 300 8.78 -2.51 -16.04
N GLY A 301 9.23 -2.72 -17.28
CA GLY A 301 9.03 -3.98 -18.01
C GLY A 301 7.62 -4.28 -18.54
N LEU A 302 6.70 -3.31 -18.55
CA LEU A 302 5.32 -3.44 -19.04
C LEU A 302 4.97 -2.47 -20.16
#